data_AF-A0A3M2E078-F1
#
_entry.id   AF-A0A3M2E078-F1
#
_cell.length_a   1.000
_cell.length_b   1.000
_cell.length_c   1.000
_cell.angle_alpha   90.00
_cell.angle_beta   90.00
_cell.angle_gamma   90.00
#
_symmetry.space_group_name_H-M   'P 1'
#
loop_
_entity.id
_entity.type
_entity.pdbx_description
1 polymer ?
#
loop_
_entity_poly.entity_id
_entity_poly.type
_entity_poly.pdbx_seq_one_letter_code
_entity_poly.pdbx_strand_id
1 'polypeptide(L)'
;MNVNRDELDRAIALDKRAIGRLVSLFEDERPAAVAARADAIAALDASGRARSGRFVAITGAPGAGKSTLIGQLAPRMIARDRGIAVAVVAVDPTSPVSGGALLGDRTRVAFDAAEDRLFFRSQASALALGGLGRHTYAVARLLRRLFDLVVIETVGIGQSEVEVRHLADRMYLVLQPLAGDHIQFMKAGIMEVPDAIVLNKADEPAAGATWHALRSAVGLGGSADALFRASATTGDGLDALAADMLAVTARPPRRTPAEVDAYFFERWVVDEFGRRGARRLREEAGGDLARFLADAGGFEAAQVRAARVLDPT
;
A
#
# COMPACT_ATOMS: atom_id res chain seq x y z
N MET A 1 6.48 -25.08 -11.58
CA MET A 1 6.59 -25.53 -10.17
C MET A 1 5.21 -25.30 -9.60
N ASN A 2 4.42 -26.37 -9.42
CA ASN A 2 3.03 -26.22 -8.94
C ASN A 2 3.08 -25.64 -7.53
N VAL A 3 2.41 -24.52 -7.31
CA VAL A 3 2.25 -23.93 -5.98
C VAL A 3 1.62 -24.97 -5.07
N ASN A 4 2.23 -25.22 -3.91
CA ASN A 4 1.79 -26.26 -2.99
C ASN A 4 0.40 -25.89 -2.43
N ARG A 5 -0.62 -26.71 -2.70
CA ARG A 5 -2.00 -26.45 -2.24
C ARG A 5 -2.10 -26.37 -0.71
N ASP A 6 -1.34 -27.20 0.01
CA ASP A 6 -1.27 -27.13 1.48
C ASP A 6 -0.73 -25.78 1.97
N GLU A 7 0.25 -25.23 1.26
CA GLU A 7 0.80 -23.91 1.58
C GLU A 7 -0.22 -22.79 1.34
N LEU A 8 -1.00 -22.86 0.26
CA LEU A 8 -2.08 -21.92 0.00
C LEU A 8 -3.20 -22.02 1.05
N ASP A 9 -3.57 -23.24 1.45
CA ASP A 9 -4.60 -23.47 2.46
C ASP A 9 -4.19 -22.88 3.82
N ARG A 10 -2.93 -23.07 4.22
CA ARG A 10 -2.38 -22.44 5.42
C ARG A 10 -2.31 -20.91 5.30
N ALA A 11 -1.96 -20.37 4.14
CA ALA A 11 -1.96 -18.93 3.92
C ALA A 11 -3.37 -18.32 4.00
N ILE A 12 -4.39 -19.00 3.46
CA ILE A 12 -5.81 -18.61 3.60
C ILE A 12 -6.22 -18.64 5.08
N ALA A 13 -5.73 -19.62 5.85
CA ALA A 13 -5.90 -19.71 7.30
C ALA A 13 -5.02 -18.73 8.09
N LEU A 14 -4.33 -17.79 7.41
CA LEU A 14 -3.48 -16.75 7.98
C LEU A 14 -2.21 -17.24 8.69
N ASP A 15 -1.70 -18.43 8.34
CA ASP A 15 -0.40 -18.90 8.82
C ASP A 15 0.73 -17.95 8.33
N LYS A 16 1.39 -17.28 9.27
CA LYS A 16 2.41 -16.26 8.97
C LYS A 16 3.60 -16.80 8.18
N ARG A 17 3.95 -18.08 8.33
CA ARG A 17 5.08 -18.69 7.61
C ARG A 17 4.71 -18.95 6.15
N ALA A 18 3.51 -19.48 5.91
CA ALA A 18 2.97 -19.70 4.57
C ALA A 18 2.80 -18.37 3.83
N ILE A 19 2.23 -17.35 4.49
CA ILE A 19 2.14 -15.99 3.92
C ILE A 19 3.54 -15.45 3.61
N GLY A 20 4.49 -15.57 4.54
CA GLY A 20 5.86 -15.10 4.34
C GLY A 20 6.55 -15.71 3.12
N ARG A 21 6.35 -17.01 2.86
CA ARG A 21 6.89 -17.69 1.67
C ARG A 21 6.23 -17.24 0.38
N LEU A 22 4.91 -17.04 0.38
CA LEU A 22 4.21 -16.45 -0.75
C LEU A 22 4.70 -15.01 -1.01
N VAL A 23 4.89 -14.20 0.03
CA VAL A 23 5.46 -12.87 -0.12
C VAL A 23 6.86 -12.93 -0.74
N SER A 24 7.72 -13.86 -0.30
CA SER A 24 9.04 -14.07 -0.93
C SER A 24 8.94 -14.46 -2.41
N LEU A 25 7.96 -15.29 -2.80
CA LEU A 25 7.70 -15.60 -4.21
C LEU A 25 7.26 -14.35 -5.00
N PHE A 26 6.51 -13.44 -4.37
CA PHE A 26 6.04 -12.20 -5.00
C PHE A 26 7.10 -11.10 -5.09
N GLU A 27 8.16 -11.22 -4.30
CA GLU A 27 9.35 -10.37 -4.37
C GLU A 27 10.46 -10.96 -5.26
N ASP A 28 10.30 -12.19 -5.75
CA ASP A 28 11.29 -12.83 -6.61
C ASP A 28 11.25 -12.29 -8.05
N GLU A 29 12.32 -11.62 -8.47
CA GLU A 29 12.42 -10.95 -9.76
C GLU A 29 12.72 -11.90 -10.93
N ARG A 30 13.10 -13.15 -10.65
CA ARG A 30 13.53 -14.08 -11.70
C ARG A 30 12.36 -14.37 -12.65
N PRO A 31 12.59 -14.43 -13.98
CA PRO A 31 11.53 -14.77 -14.94
C PRO A 31 10.81 -16.08 -14.62
N ALA A 32 11.53 -17.06 -14.04
CA ALA A 32 10.96 -18.34 -13.61
C ALA A 32 9.89 -18.22 -12.51
N ALA A 33 9.91 -17.15 -11.71
CA ALA A 33 8.94 -16.92 -10.64
C ALA A 33 7.58 -16.40 -11.16
N VAL A 34 7.54 -15.82 -12.36
CA VAL A 34 6.31 -15.25 -12.95
C VAL A 34 5.21 -16.30 -13.06
N ALA A 35 5.55 -17.50 -13.55
CA ALA A 35 4.59 -18.60 -13.69
C ALA A 35 4.06 -19.06 -12.32
N ALA A 36 4.94 -19.20 -11.32
CA ALA A 36 4.55 -19.60 -9.97
C ALA A 36 3.66 -18.54 -9.28
N ARG A 37 3.89 -17.24 -9.52
CA ARG A 37 2.99 -16.19 -9.04
C ARG A 37 1.61 -16.27 -9.70
N ALA A 38 1.57 -16.47 -11.01
CA ALA A 38 0.31 -16.63 -11.75
C ALA A 38 -0.50 -17.82 -11.22
N ASP A 39 0.16 -18.96 -11.03
CA ASP A 39 -0.44 -20.17 -10.47
C ASP A 39 -0.97 -19.93 -9.05
N ALA A 40 -0.24 -19.18 -8.21
CA ALA A 40 -0.66 -18.85 -6.86
C ALA A 40 -1.93 -17.99 -6.85
N ILE A 41 -1.97 -16.94 -7.68
CA ILE A 41 -3.15 -16.08 -7.82
C ILE A 41 -4.35 -16.88 -8.33
N ALA A 42 -4.17 -17.65 -9.40
CA ALA A 42 -5.24 -18.45 -9.98
C ALA A 42 -5.78 -19.48 -8.97
N ALA A 43 -4.91 -20.13 -8.21
CA ALA A 43 -5.31 -21.09 -7.20
C ALA A 43 -6.04 -20.44 -6.00
N LEU A 44 -5.60 -19.25 -5.57
CA LEU A 44 -6.31 -18.48 -4.54
C LEU A 44 -7.70 -18.07 -5.02
N ASP A 45 -7.80 -17.51 -6.23
CA ASP A 45 -9.07 -17.04 -6.80
C ASP A 45 -10.04 -18.22 -7.04
N ALA A 46 -9.53 -19.36 -7.54
CA ALA A 46 -10.32 -20.59 -7.73
C ALA A 46 -10.73 -21.29 -6.42
N SER A 47 -10.12 -20.94 -5.29
CA SER A 47 -10.44 -21.57 -4.00
C SER A 47 -11.82 -21.20 -3.46
N GLY A 48 -12.42 -20.10 -3.96
CA GLY A 48 -13.66 -19.51 -3.43
C GLY A 48 -13.52 -18.93 -2.02
N ARG A 49 -12.32 -18.96 -1.42
CA ARG A 49 -12.02 -18.47 -0.07
C ARG A 49 -11.10 -17.24 -0.07
N ALA A 50 -10.64 -16.81 -1.24
CA ALA A 50 -9.89 -15.56 -1.35
C ALA A 50 -10.77 -14.38 -0.92
N ARG A 51 -10.18 -13.49 -0.13
CA ARG A 51 -10.77 -12.21 0.26
C ARG A 51 -10.70 -11.22 -0.92
N SER A 52 -11.45 -10.13 -0.77
CA SER A 52 -11.39 -8.96 -1.66
C SER A 52 -11.03 -7.72 -0.86
N GLY A 53 -9.89 -7.80 -0.16
CA GLY A 53 -9.43 -6.77 0.75
C GLY A 53 -9.27 -5.39 0.12
N ARG A 54 -9.38 -4.37 0.97
CA ARG A 54 -9.21 -2.95 0.60
C ARG A 54 -7.81 -2.46 0.90
N PHE A 55 -7.41 -1.42 0.17
CA PHE A 55 -6.12 -0.76 0.39
C PHE A 55 -6.32 0.56 1.11
N VAL A 56 -5.58 0.76 2.21
CA VAL A 56 -5.46 2.06 2.86
C VAL A 56 -4.01 2.49 2.82
N ALA A 57 -3.75 3.75 2.50
CA ALA A 57 -2.40 4.30 2.47
C ALA A 57 -2.18 5.29 3.60
N ILE A 58 -1.00 5.24 4.21
CA ILE A 58 -0.52 6.19 5.20
C ILE A 58 0.79 6.77 4.69
N THR A 59 0.80 8.08 4.44
CA THR A 59 1.97 8.86 4.01
C THR A 59 2.22 10.02 4.97
N GLY A 60 3.31 10.74 4.77
CA GLY A 60 3.70 11.90 5.58
C GLY A 60 5.19 11.91 5.88
N ALA A 61 5.73 13.09 6.17
CA ALA A 61 7.17 13.30 6.32
C ALA A 61 7.83 12.32 7.31
N PRO A 62 9.12 11.98 7.13
CA PRO A 62 9.89 11.28 8.13
C PRO A 62 9.77 11.95 9.51
N GLY A 63 9.59 11.14 10.55
CA GLY A 63 9.41 11.63 11.92
C GLY A 63 7.97 11.99 12.30
N ALA A 64 7.01 12.04 11.36
CA ALA A 64 5.60 12.28 11.67
C ALA A 64 4.95 11.18 12.55
N GLY A 65 5.63 10.04 12.71
CA GLY A 65 5.23 8.94 13.57
C GLY A 65 4.29 7.94 12.91
N LYS A 66 4.39 7.76 11.58
CA LYS A 66 3.56 6.86 10.77
C LYS A 66 3.63 5.41 11.25
N SER A 67 4.81 4.81 11.33
CA SER A 67 4.98 3.42 11.76
C SER A 67 4.54 3.21 13.21
N THR A 68 4.82 4.15 14.13
CA THR A 68 4.28 4.11 15.50
C THR A 68 2.76 4.16 15.51
N LEU A 69 2.17 5.06 14.71
CA LEU A 69 0.71 5.20 14.58
C LEU A 69 0.08 3.91 14.04
N ILE A 70 0.66 3.29 13.02
CA ILE A 70 0.20 2.01 12.45
C ILE A 70 0.29 0.88 13.48
N GLY A 71 1.38 0.82 14.23
CA GLY A 71 1.56 -0.16 15.30
C GLY A 71 0.51 -0.07 16.40
N GLN A 72 -0.09 1.12 16.55
CA GLN A 72 -1.16 1.38 17.49
C GLN A 72 -2.56 1.17 16.86
N LEU A 73 -2.73 1.43 15.56
CA LEU A 73 -3.99 1.31 14.86
C LEU A 73 -4.33 -0.14 14.48
N ALA A 74 -3.37 -0.93 13.99
CA ALA A 74 -3.64 -2.27 13.50
C ALA A 74 -4.20 -3.22 14.59
N PRO A 75 -3.61 -3.31 15.80
CA PRO A 75 -4.20 -4.08 16.89
C PRO A 75 -5.56 -3.55 17.34
N ARG A 76 -5.74 -2.22 17.36
CA ARG A 76 -7.04 -1.59 17.70
C ARG A 76 -8.13 -1.98 16.72
N MET A 77 -7.85 -1.99 15.42
CA MET A 77 -8.79 -2.42 14.38
C MET A 77 -9.23 -3.87 14.59
N ILE A 78 -8.28 -4.76 14.87
CA ILE A 78 -8.53 -6.20 15.13
C ILE A 78 -9.29 -6.44 16.44
N ALA A 79 -9.02 -5.63 17.46
CA ALA A 79 -9.75 -5.68 18.72
C ALA A 79 -11.20 -5.20 18.56
N ARG A 80 -11.44 -4.22 17.67
CA ARG A 80 -12.74 -3.62 17.40
C ARG A 80 -13.64 -4.52 16.54
N ASP A 81 -13.06 -5.24 15.59
CA ASP A 81 -13.77 -6.18 14.73
C ASP A 81 -13.09 -7.56 14.77
N ARG A 82 -13.76 -8.54 15.37
CA ARG A 82 -13.19 -9.90 15.50
C ARG A 82 -13.07 -10.63 14.15
N GLY A 83 -13.83 -10.21 13.14
CA GLY A 83 -13.81 -10.82 11.81
C GLY A 83 -12.74 -10.25 10.88
N ILE A 84 -12.12 -9.12 11.24
CA ILE A 84 -11.14 -8.45 10.36
C ILE A 84 -9.76 -9.10 10.43
N ALA A 85 -9.14 -9.27 9.28
CA ALA A 85 -7.71 -9.51 9.15
C ALA A 85 -7.02 -8.31 8.49
N VAL A 86 -5.91 -7.85 9.08
CA VAL A 86 -5.14 -6.68 8.64
C VAL A 86 -3.72 -7.10 8.25
N ALA A 87 -3.27 -6.71 7.07
CA ALA A 87 -1.86 -6.74 6.70
C ALA A 87 -1.28 -5.33 6.61
N VAL A 88 0.00 -5.20 6.93
CA VAL A 88 0.76 -3.96 6.80
C VAL A 88 1.95 -4.21 5.90
N VAL A 89 2.08 -3.38 4.86
CA VAL A 89 3.25 -3.31 3.99
C VAL A 89 3.91 -1.95 4.20
N ALA A 90 5.05 -1.94 4.88
CA ALA A 90 5.83 -0.73 5.13
C ALA A 90 6.94 -0.60 4.09
N VAL A 91 6.97 0.52 3.37
CA VAL A 91 8.01 0.83 2.38
C VAL A 91 9.04 1.73 3.04
N ASP A 92 10.22 1.17 3.28
CA ASP A 92 11.36 1.83 3.91
C ASP A 92 12.31 2.38 2.85
N PRO A 93 13.00 3.53 3.10
CA PRO A 93 14.04 4.00 2.20
C PRO A 93 15.18 2.99 2.10
N THR A 94 15.71 2.83 0.89
CA THR A 94 16.86 1.95 0.63
C THR A 94 18.16 2.56 1.18
N SER A 95 18.95 1.75 1.89
CA SER A 95 20.30 2.10 2.28
C SER A 95 21.19 2.28 1.04
N PRO A 96 21.83 3.45 0.84
CA PRO A 96 22.73 3.66 -0.29
C PRO A 96 24.04 2.84 -0.19
N VAL A 97 24.34 2.29 1.00
CA VAL A 97 25.58 1.52 1.24
C VAL A 97 25.36 0.02 1.04
N SER A 98 24.24 -0.52 1.53
CA SER A 98 23.96 -1.97 1.49
C SER A 98 22.92 -2.38 0.45
N GLY A 99 22.21 -1.42 -0.17
CA GLY A 99 21.11 -1.69 -1.10
C GLY A 99 19.87 -2.31 -0.47
N GLY A 100 19.89 -2.64 0.82
CA GLY A 100 18.77 -3.21 1.56
C GLY A 100 17.85 -2.15 2.19
N ALA A 101 16.68 -2.57 2.66
CA ALA A 101 15.78 -1.73 3.46
C ALA A 101 16.47 -1.32 4.77
N LEU A 102 16.31 -0.05 5.16
CA LEU A 102 16.54 0.36 6.54
C LEU A 102 15.38 -0.20 7.38
N LEU A 103 15.44 -1.50 7.73
CA LEU A 103 14.42 -2.33 8.42
C LEU A 103 13.99 -1.82 9.82
N GLY A 104 14.29 -0.56 10.14
CA GLY A 104 14.06 0.07 11.43
C GLY A 104 12.59 0.24 11.81
N ASP A 105 11.65 0.11 10.86
CA ASP A 105 10.23 0.32 11.16
C ASP A 105 9.59 -0.91 11.82
N ARG A 106 10.06 -2.13 11.49
CA ARG A 106 9.64 -3.37 12.17
C ARG A 106 10.13 -3.46 13.61
N THR A 107 11.29 -2.88 13.94
CA THR A 107 11.82 -2.92 15.32
C THR A 107 11.16 -1.90 16.24
N ARG A 108 10.50 -0.89 15.68
CA ARG A 108 9.76 0.14 16.44
C ARG A 108 8.35 -0.28 16.83
N VAL A 109 7.84 -1.37 16.26
CA VAL A 109 6.48 -1.84 16.48
C VAL A 109 6.48 -3.30 16.95
N ALA A 110 6.10 -3.52 18.20
CA ALA A 110 5.91 -4.86 18.75
C ALA A 110 4.49 -5.34 18.44
N PHE A 111 4.36 -6.25 17.47
CA PHE A 111 3.11 -6.97 17.22
C PHE A 111 3.07 -8.25 18.05
N ASP A 112 1.88 -8.62 18.54
CA ASP A 112 1.69 -9.91 19.18
C ASP A 112 1.95 -11.03 18.17
N ALA A 113 2.93 -11.88 18.47
CA ALA A 113 3.29 -13.01 17.63
C ALA A 113 2.14 -14.02 17.50
N ALA A 114 1.25 -14.10 18.49
CA ALA A 114 0.10 -15.01 18.51
C ALA A 114 -1.11 -14.50 17.72
N GLU A 115 -1.14 -13.21 17.33
CA GLU A 115 -2.24 -12.67 16.53
C GLU A 115 -2.03 -12.95 15.04
N ASP A 116 -2.62 -14.03 14.53
CA ASP A 116 -2.51 -14.43 13.12
C ASP A 116 -3.30 -13.52 12.18
N ARG A 117 -4.29 -12.77 12.68
CA ARG A 117 -5.03 -11.78 11.88
C ARG A 117 -4.21 -10.54 11.55
N LEU A 118 -2.99 -10.42 12.08
CA LEU A 118 -2.07 -9.33 11.80
C LEU A 118 -0.79 -9.83 11.14
N PHE A 119 -0.54 -9.36 9.93
CA PHE A 119 0.70 -9.62 9.20
C PHE A 119 1.45 -8.33 8.90
N PHE A 120 2.77 -8.33 9.06
CA PHE A 120 3.62 -7.16 8.81
C PHE A 120 4.81 -7.52 7.93
N ARG A 121 5.01 -6.74 6.85
CA ARG A 121 6.13 -6.84 5.93
C ARG A 121 6.76 -5.46 5.70
N SER A 122 8.04 -5.33 6.01
CA SER A 122 8.87 -4.22 5.52
C SER A 122 9.43 -4.56 4.14
N GLN A 123 9.49 -3.58 3.26
CA GLN A 123 10.09 -3.66 1.92
C GLN A 123 11.02 -2.46 1.70
N ALA A 124 12.07 -2.64 0.90
CA ALA A 124 12.88 -1.52 0.46
C ALA A 124 12.17 -0.78 -0.69
N SER A 125 12.31 0.55 -0.76
CA SER A 125 11.85 1.35 -1.89
C SER A 125 12.62 1.07 -3.19
N ALA A 126 13.77 0.39 -3.10
CA ALA A 126 14.67 0.06 -4.21
C ALA A 126 15.07 1.27 -5.08
N LEU A 127 15.23 2.45 -4.48
CA LEU A 127 15.50 3.73 -5.17
C LEU A 127 14.39 4.16 -6.15
N ALA A 128 13.19 3.59 -6.07
CA ALA A 128 12.06 4.00 -6.89
C ALA A 128 11.65 5.44 -6.56
N LEU A 129 11.46 6.26 -7.60
CA LEU A 129 11.07 7.68 -7.47
C LEU A 129 9.60 7.86 -7.06
N GLY A 130 8.75 6.85 -7.24
CA GLY A 130 7.29 6.90 -7.05
C GLY A 130 6.80 6.60 -5.63
N GLY A 131 7.70 6.34 -4.68
CA GLY A 131 7.33 6.13 -3.27
C GLY A 131 6.80 4.74 -2.90
N LEU A 132 6.47 3.91 -3.89
CA LEU A 132 6.26 2.47 -3.72
C LEU A 132 7.44 1.70 -4.32
N GLY A 133 7.86 0.63 -3.63
CA GLY A 133 8.89 -0.27 -4.13
C GLY A 133 8.45 -1.03 -5.38
N ARG A 134 9.40 -1.62 -6.11
CA ARG A 134 9.13 -2.44 -7.31
C ARG A 134 8.13 -3.57 -7.04
N HIS A 135 8.18 -4.17 -5.85
CA HIS A 135 7.34 -5.32 -5.47
C HIS A 135 6.09 -4.96 -4.66
N THR A 136 5.94 -3.71 -4.24
CA THR A 136 4.88 -3.33 -3.29
C THR A 136 3.51 -3.66 -3.83
N TYR A 137 3.27 -3.39 -5.11
CA TYR A 137 1.99 -3.72 -5.72
C TYR A 137 1.76 -5.23 -5.85
N ALA A 138 2.76 -5.99 -6.29
CA ALA A 138 2.65 -7.45 -6.41
C ALA A 138 2.30 -8.10 -5.05
N VAL A 139 3.00 -7.69 -3.99
CA VAL A 139 2.74 -8.14 -2.62
C VAL A 139 1.37 -7.67 -2.12
N ALA A 140 0.99 -6.42 -2.37
CA ALA A 140 -0.34 -5.91 -1.99
C ALA A 140 -1.47 -6.69 -2.71
N ARG A 141 -1.30 -7.02 -4.01
CA ARG A 141 -2.22 -7.85 -4.80
C ARG A 141 -2.39 -9.26 -4.24
N LEU A 142 -1.32 -9.87 -3.74
CA LEU A 142 -1.38 -11.13 -3.01
C LEU A 142 -2.13 -10.93 -1.69
N LEU A 143 -1.73 -9.96 -0.88
CA LEU A 143 -2.26 -9.78 0.47
C LEU A 143 -3.75 -9.43 0.50
N ARG A 144 -4.29 -8.68 -0.48
CA ARG A 144 -5.76 -8.43 -0.55
C ARG A 144 -6.60 -9.71 -0.74
N ARG A 145 -6.00 -10.81 -1.20
CA ARG A 145 -6.67 -12.12 -1.30
C ARG A 145 -6.66 -12.88 0.01
N LEU A 146 -5.83 -12.46 0.96
CA LEU A 146 -5.65 -13.10 2.25
C LEU A 146 -6.16 -12.23 3.41
N PHE A 147 -6.24 -10.91 3.26
CA PHE A 147 -6.62 -9.96 4.31
C PHE A 147 -7.79 -9.08 3.86
N ASP A 148 -8.57 -8.60 4.82
CA ASP A 148 -9.71 -7.71 4.59
C ASP A 148 -9.26 -6.26 4.40
N LEU A 149 -8.15 -5.89 5.04
CA LEU A 149 -7.53 -4.58 4.93
C LEU A 149 -6.02 -4.72 4.78
N VAL A 150 -5.45 -4.04 3.78
CA VAL A 150 -4.00 -3.96 3.58
C VAL A 150 -3.58 -2.50 3.71
N VAL A 151 -2.84 -2.20 4.77
CA VAL A 151 -2.27 -0.87 5.05
C VAL A 151 -0.93 -0.74 4.35
N ILE A 152 -0.77 0.27 3.51
CA ILE A 152 0.46 0.61 2.82
C ILE A 152 1.07 1.85 3.48
N GLU A 153 2.22 1.71 4.11
CA GLU A 153 3.01 2.83 4.62
C GLU A 153 4.08 3.22 3.59
N THR A 154 4.11 4.50 3.21
CA THR A 154 5.13 5.02 2.30
C THR A 154 6.31 5.61 3.08
N VAL A 155 7.45 5.81 2.41
CA VAL A 155 8.61 6.51 2.98
C VAL A 155 8.25 7.94 3.42
N GLY A 156 7.42 8.63 2.63
CA GLY A 156 6.96 9.99 2.90
C GLY A 156 7.94 11.08 2.46
N ILE A 157 8.72 10.84 1.41
CA ILE A 157 9.63 11.80 0.76
C ILE A 157 9.30 11.81 -0.74
N GLY A 158 9.04 12.97 -1.34
CA GLY A 158 8.99 13.14 -2.80
C GLY A 158 7.57 13.16 -3.40
N GLN A 159 7.42 12.60 -4.61
CA GLN A 159 6.14 12.43 -5.33
C GLN A 159 5.46 11.09 -5.01
N SER A 160 5.73 10.55 -3.82
CA SER A 160 5.25 9.24 -3.35
C SER A 160 3.73 9.13 -3.24
N GLU A 161 3.09 10.28 -3.10
CA GLU A 161 1.67 10.49 -2.87
C GLU A 161 0.84 10.17 -4.11
N VAL A 162 1.40 10.44 -5.30
CA VAL A 162 0.69 10.26 -6.58
C VAL A 162 0.51 8.77 -6.87
N GLU A 163 1.57 7.97 -6.76
CA GLU A 163 1.51 6.54 -7.08
C GLU A 163 0.62 5.80 -6.09
N VAL A 164 0.76 6.08 -4.78
CA VAL A 164 -0.05 5.41 -3.75
C VAL A 164 -1.54 5.76 -3.86
N ARG A 165 -1.89 6.95 -4.39
CA ARG A 165 -3.27 7.33 -4.68
C ARG A 165 -3.94 6.45 -5.75
N HIS A 166 -3.18 5.88 -6.67
CA HIS A 166 -3.71 4.93 -7.66
C HIS A 166 -4.00 3.56 -7.05
N LEU A 167 -3.31 3.20 -5.96
CA LEU A 167 -3.48 1.94 -5.23
C LEU A 167 -4.58 2.00 -4.18
N ALA A 168 -4.62 3.07 -3.37
CA ALA A 168 -5.41 3.10 -2.16
C ALA A 168 -6.88 3.48 -2.39
N ASP A 169 -7.77 2.79 -1.67
CA ASP A 169 -9.18 3.16 -1.54
C ASP A 169 -9.37 4.38 -0.64
N ARG A 170 -8.48 4.55 0.34
CA ARG A 170 -8.41 5.75 1.18
C ARG A 170 -6.97 6.07 1.58
N MET A 171 -6.59 7.33 1.45
CA MET A 171 -5.25 7.83 1.72
C MET A 171 -5.25 8.83 2.89
N TYR A 172 -4.37 8.57 3.85
CA TYR A 172 -4.15 9.39 5.04
C TYR A 172 -2.80 10.08 4.97
N LEU A 173 -2.79 11.41 5.11
CA LEU A 173 -1.57 12.19 5.32
C LEU A 173 -1.36 12.42 6.80
N VAL A 174 -0.25 11.94 7.34
CA VAL A 174 0.15 12.15 8.73
C VAL A 174 1.05 13.37 8.83
N LEU A 175 0.61 14.35 9.61
CA LEU A 175 1.35 15.55 9.97
C LEU A 175 1.75 15.47 11.45
N GLN A 176 2.82 16.18 11.78
CA GLN A 176 3.22 16.44 13.16
C GLN A 176 2.99 17.91 13.52
N PRO A 177 3.03 18.30 14.81
CA PRO A 177 3.03 19.69 15.21
C PRO A 177 4.13 20.48 14.53
N LEU A 178 3.91 21.79 14.34
CA LEU A 178 4.83 22.70 13.65
C LEU A 178 5.04 22.38 12.16
N ALA A 179 4.11 21.64 11.52
CA ALA A 179 4.13 21.38 10.08
C ALA A 179 3.66 22.58 9.22
N GLY A 180 4.15 23.79 9.53
CA GLY A 180 3.73 25.04 8.88
C GLY A 180 3.88 25.00 7.35
N ASP A 181 5.01 24.53 6.85
CA ASP A 181 5.29 24.46 5.41
C ASP A 181 4.32 23.53 4.67
N HIS A 182 3.99 22.37 5.26
CA HIS A 182 3.02 21.43 4.69
C HIS A 182 1.63 22.07 4.60
N ILE A 183 1.23 22.84 5.63
CA ILE A 183 -0.04 23.57 5.63
C ILE A 183 -0.06 24.66 4.57
N GLN A 184 1.06 25.35 4.35
CA GLN A 184 1.16 26.36 3.29
C GLN A 184 1.12 25.73 1.90
N PHE A 185 1.81 24.60 1.68
CA PHE A 185 1.75 23.87 0.40
C PHE A 185 0.34 23.34 0.09
N MET A 186 -0.42 22.91 1.11
CA MET A 186 -1.82 22.57 0.94
C MET A 186 -2.67 23.78 0.52
N LYS A 187 -2.48 24.95 1.16
CA LYS A 187 -3.18 26.19 0.76
C LYS A 187 -2.85 26.63 -0.66
N ALA A 188 -1.62 26.41 -1.10
CA ALA A 188 -1.17 26.74 -2.44
C ALA A 188 -1.65 25.73 -3.51
N GLY A 189 -2.38 24.68 -3.13
CA GLY A 189 -2.82 23.63 -4.05
C GLY A 189 -1.68 22.79 -4.64
N ILE A 190 -0.47 22.87 -4.06
CA ILE A 190 0.73 22.17 -4.53
C ILE A 190 0.70 20.69 -4.10
N MET A 191 0.04 20.40 -2.98
CA MET A 191 -0.10 19.05 -2.46
C MET A 191 -1.36 18.39 -3.04
N GLU A 192 -1.17 17.42 -3.93
CA GLU A 192 -2.26 16.59 -4.44
C GLU A 192 -2.82 15.72 -3.30
N VAL A 193 -4.15 15.59 -3.27
CA VAL A 193 -4.92 15.68 -2.02
C VAL A 193 -5.07 14.33 -1.32
N PRO A 194 -4.74 14.20 -0.02
CA PRO A 194 -5.11 13.04 0.79
C PRO A 194 -6.61 13.06 1.10
N ASP A 195 -7.26 11.89 1.14
CA ASP A 195 -8.68 11.80 1.48
C ASP A 195 -8.91 12.23 2.94
N ALA A 196 -7.96 11.92 3.83
CA ALA A 196 -7.97 12.34 5.23
C ALA A 196 -6.60 12.84 5.71
N ILE A 197 -6.59 13.75 6.70
CA ILE A 197 -5.36 14.23 7.33
C ILE A 197 -5.38 13.90 8.81
N VAL A 198 -4.26 13.37 9.31
CA VAL A 198 -4.05 13.03 10.71
C VAL A 198 -2.97 13.94 11.29
N LEU A 199 -3.32 14.80 12.24
CA LEU A 199 -2.34 15.46 13.10
C LEU A 199 -1.99 14.50 14.23
N ASN A 200 -0.86 13.79 14.07
CA ASN A 200 -0.29 12.94 15.11
C ASN A 200 0.48 13.77 16.16
N LYS A 201 0.91 13.14 17.26
CA LYS A 201 1.58 13.79 18.39
C LYS A 201 0.76 14.94 18.98
N ALA A 202 -0.56 14.73 19.04
CA ALA A 202 -1.53 15.69 19.53
C ALA A 202 -1.34 16.08 21.01
N ASP A 203 -0.55 15.29 21.74
CA ASP A 203 -0.12 15.49 23.12
C ASP A 203 0.95 16.58 23.27
N GLU A 204 1.63 16.98 22.19
CA GLU A 204 2.63 18.05 22.26
C GLU A 204 1.99 19.44 22.39
N PRO A 205 2.63 20.39 23.12
CA PRO A 205 2.10 21.74 23.32
C PRO A 205 1.75 22.49 22.02
N ALA A 206 2.53 22.29 20.95
CA ALA A 206 2.36 22.96 19.66
C ALA A 206 1.20 22.38 18.79
N ALA A 207 0.60 21.26 19.21
CA ALA A 207 -0.43 20.59 18.43
C ALA A 207 -1.69 21.46 18.28
N GLY A 208 -2.08 22.21 19.32
CA GLY A 208 -3.26 23.07 19.29
C GLY A 208 -3.20 24.13 18.18
N ALA A 209 -2.10 24.89 18.11
CA ALA A 209 -1.90 25.90 17.08
C ALA A 209 -1.90 25.29 15.67
N THR A 210 -1.22 24.15 15.50
CA THR A 210 -1.16 23.42 14.22
C THR A 210 -2.54 22.94 13.79
N TRP A 211 -3.34 22.43 14.72
CA TRP A 211 -4.72 21.97 14.46
C TRP A 211 -5.62 23.11 13.98
N HIS A 212 -5.54 24.29 14.62
CA HIS A 212 -6.30 25.46 14.18
C HIS A 212 -5.89 25.92 12.77
N ALA A 213 -4.60 25.96 12.48
CA ALA A 213 -4.09 26.30 11.16
C ALA A 213 -4.55 25.30 10.09
N LEU A 214 -4.53 24.00 10.40
CA LEU A 214 -4.99 22.93 9.51
C LEU A 214 -6.48 23.04 9.20
N ARG A 215 -7.33 23.23 10.22
CA ARG A 215 -8.78 23.40 10.02
C ARG A 215 -9.10 24.62 9.16
N SER A 216 -8.38 25.72 9.35
CA SER A 216 -8.52 26.92 8.52
C SER A 216 -8.10 26.65 7.07
N ALA A 217 -7.00 25.93 6.84
CA ALA A 217 -6.55 25.58 5.50
C ALA A 217 -7.57 24.71 4.75
N VAL A 218 -8.13 23.69 5.40
CA VAL A 218 -9.13 22.81 4.78
C VAL A 218 -10.44 23.56 4.51
N GLY A 219 -10.91 24.38 5.44
CA GLY A 219 -12.14 25.16 5.27
C GLY A 219 -12.11 26.20 4.13
N LEU A 220 -10.92 26.56 3.64
CA LEU A 220 -10.73 27.54 2.56
C LEU A 220 -10.54 26.92 1.16
N GLY A 221 -10.72 25.61 1.01
CA GLY A 221 -10.59 24.91 -0.28
C GLY A 221 -9.76 23.62 -0.25
N GLY A 222 -9.45 23.09 0.93
CA GLY A 222 -8.86 21.76 1.04
C GLY A 222 -9.88 20.69 0.68
N SER A 223 -9.40 19.58 0.13
CA SER A 223 -10.23 18.49 -0.40
C SER A 223 -10.12 17.19 0.40
N ALA A 224 -9.48 17.24 1.56
CA ALA A 224 -9.60 16.19 2.57
C ALA A 224 -11.01 16.25 3.17
N ASP A 225 -11.70 15.11 3.18
CA ASP A 225 -13.06 14.98 3.72
C ASP A 225 -13.08 14.76 5.24
N ALA A 226 -11.94 14.38 5.82
CA ALA A 226 -11.80 14.12 7.25
C ALA A 226 -10.49 14.64 7.83
N LEU A 227 -10.59 15.16 9.07
CA LEU A 227 -9.45 15.58 9.88
C LEU A 227 -9.46 14.82 11.20
N PHE A 228 -8.32 14.22 11.54
CA PHE A 228 -8.12 13.51 12.79
C PHE A 228 -7.02 14.17 13.61
N ARG A 229 -7.25 14.29 14.91
CA ARG A 229 -6.22 14.63 15.89
C ARG A 229 -5.94 13.38 16.69
N ALA A 230 -4.68 12.95 16.72
CA ALA A 230 -4.29 11.68 17.30
C ALA A 230 -2.97 11.77 18.07
N SER A 231 -2.80 10.92 19.07
CA SER A 231 -1.50 10.65 19.68
C SER A 231 -1.24 9.16 19.70
N ALA A 232 -0.24 8.72 18.94
CA ALA A 232 0.25 7.35 19.01
C ALA A 232 0.80 7.01 20.42
N THR A 233 1.24 8.01 21.18
CA THR A 233 1.82 7.84 22.52
C THR A 233 0.74 7.66 23.59
N THR A 234 -0.25 8.56 23.65
CA THR A 234 -1.28 8.52 24.69
C THR A 234 -2.47 7.64 24.32
N GLY A 235 -2.65 7.37 23.02
CA GLY A 235 -3.80 6.66 22.50
C GLY A 235 -4.98 7.56 22.10
N ASP A 236 -4.89 8.86 22.39
CA ASP A 236 -5.98 9.81 22.11
C ASP A 236 -6.30 9.85 20.62
N GLY A 237 -7.60 9.83 20.29
CA GLY A 237 -8.11 9.94 18.92
C GLY A 237 -7.92 8.70 18.05
N LEU A 238 -7.22 7.66 18.52
CA LEU A 238 -6.91 6.48 17.72
C LEU A 238 -8.13 5.60 17.45
N ASP A 239 -9.10 5.54 18.35
CA ASP A 239 -10.32 4.74 18.14
C ASP A 239 -11.18 5.31 17.01
N ALA A 240 -11.28 6.64 16.91
CA ALA A 240 -12.00 7.31 15.83
C ALA A 240 -11.28 7.11 14.48
N LEU A 241 -9.95 7.21 14.47
CA LEU A 241 -9.14 6.97 13.27
C LEU A 241 -9.22 5.50 12.81
N ALA A 242 -9.12 4.55 13.74
CA ALA A 242 -9.26 3.11 13.45
C ALA A 242 -10.66 2.78 12.92
N ALA A 243 -11.71 3.42 13.45
CA ALA A 243 -13.07 3.25 12.95
C ALA A 243 -13.23 3.75 11.50
N ASP A 244 -12.63 4.89 11.14
CA ASP A 244 -12.67 5.41 9.78
C ASP A 244 -11.89 4.52 8.79
N MET A 245 -10.72 4.01 9.20
CA MET A 245 -9.95 3.05 8.38
C MET A 245 -10.71 1.75 8.14
N LEU A 246 -11.36 1.20 9.18
CA LEU A 246 -12.19 0.01 9.05
C LEU A 246 -13.40 0.25 8.15
N ALA A 247 -14.01 1.45 8.18
CA ALA A 247 -15.17 1.74 7.36
C ALA A 247 -14.90 1.63 5.85
N VAL A 248 -13.63 1.65 5.41
CA VAL A 248 -13.24 1.44 4.01
C VAL A 248 -13.64 0.05 3.51
N THR A 249 -13.64 -0.98 4.36
CA THR A 249 -13.98 -2.36 3.96
C THR A 249 -15.45 -2.52 3.56
N ALA A 250 -16.32 -1.65 4.06
CA ALA A 250 -17.73 -1.61 3.71
C ALA A 250 -18.04 -0.73 2.49
N ARG A 251 -17.08 0.04 1.98
CA ARG A 251 -17.27 0.95 0.84
C ARG A 251 -16.96 0.23 -0.49
N PRO A 252 -17.58 0.66 -1.61
CA PRO A 252 -17.11 0.26 -2.93
C PRO A 252 -15.67 0.72 -3.12
N PRO A 253 -14.84 -0.03 -3.86
CA PRO A 253 -13.47 0.36 -4.07
C PRO A 253 -13.41 1.65 -4.88
N ARG A 254 -12.41 2.49 -4.61
CA ARG A 254 -12.22 3.76 -5.32
C ARG A 254 -11.97 3.54 -6.81
N ARG A 255 -11.28 2.43 -7.13
CA ARG A 255 -10.97 1.95 -8.47
C ARG A 255 -11.23 0.46 -8.53
N THR A 256 -11.69 -0.02 -9.67
CA THR A 256 -11.82 -1.46 -9.91
C THR A 256 -10.45 -2.13 -9.87
N PRO A 257 -10.36 -3.42 -9.52
CA PRO A 257 -9.10 -4.17 -9.60
C PRO A 257 -8.43 -4.05 -10.97
N ALA A 258 -9.20 -4.07 -12.06
CA ALA A 258 -8.68 -3.95 -13.42
C ALA A 258 -8.00 -2.59 -13.69
N GLU A 259 -8.56 -1.49 -13.19
CA GLU A 259 -7.94 -0.16 -13.33
C GLU A 259 -6.64 -0.05 -12.55
N VAL A 260 -6.59 -0.63 -11.34
CA VAL A 260 -5.37 -0.65 -10.52
C VAL A 260 -4.31 -1.54 -11.19
N ASP A 261 -4.69 -2.73 -11.64
CA ASP A 261 -3.82 -3.66 -12.37
C ASP A 261 -3.25 -2.98 -13.64
N ALA A 262 -4.07 -2.27 -14.41
CA ALA A 262 -3.62 -1.55 -15.61
C ALA A 262 -2.58 -0.46 -15.31
N TYR A 263 -2.81 0.36 -14.27
CA TYR A 263 -1.86 1.39 -13.87
C TYR A 263 -0.50 0.80 -13.47
N PHE A 264 -0.50 -0.19 -12.59
CA PHE A 264 0.75 -0.77 -12.11
C PHE A 264 1.43 -1.67 -13.14
N PHE A 265 0.68 -2.23 -14.07
CA PHE A 265 1.24 -2.92 -15.22
C PHE A 265 1.98 -1.96 -16.13
N GLU A 266 1.39 -0.80 -16.45
CA GLU A 266 2.07 0.22 -17.22
C GLU A 266 3.32 0.75 -16.51
N ARG A 267 3.22 1.00 -15.21
CA ARG A 267 4.37 1.39 -14.39
C ARG A 267 5.50 0.37 -14.48
N TRP A 268 5.19 -0.92 -14.35
CA TRP A 268 6.16 -1.99 -14.54
C TRP A 268 6.79 -1.95 -15.94
N VAL A 269 6.00 -1.72 -17.00
CA VAL A 269 6.53 -1.60 -18.38
C VAL A 269 7.47 -0.40 -18.51
N VAL A 270 7.16 0.74 -17.87
CA VAL A 270 8.04 1.91 -17.86
C VAL A 270 9.36 1.60 -17.15
N ASP A 271 9.31 0.86 -16.04
CA ASP A 271 10.50 0.50 -15.28
C ASP A 271 11.40 -0.48 -16.07
N GLU A 272 10.82 -1.48 -16.73
CA GLU A 272 11.59 -2.51 -17.46
C GLU A 272 12.00 -2.09 -18.88
N PHE A 273 11.11 -1.44 -19.63
CA PHE A 273 11.27 -1.16 -21.07
C PHE A 273 11.28 0.34 -21.40
N GLY A 274 11.22 1.20 -20.38
CA GLY A 274 11.19 2.64 -20.54
C GLY A 274 9.88 3.19 -21.13
N ARG A 275 9.81 4.52 -21.21
CA ARG A 275 8.62 5.22 -21.75
C ARG A 275 8.32 4.89 -23.22
N ARG A 276 9.34 4.51 -23.99
CA ARG A 276 9.16 4.05 -25.38
C ARG A 276 8.47 2.69 -25.43
N GLY A 277 8.87 1.75 -24.58
CA GLY A 277 8.20 0.46 -24.43
C GLY A 277 6.73 0.62 -24.03
N ALA A 278 6.45 1.46 -23.04
CA ALA A 278 5.08 1.73 -22.59
C ALA A 278 4.19 2.32 -23.71
N ARG A 279 4.74 3.21 -24.55
CA ARG A 279 4.01 3.74 -25.72
C ARG A 279 3.69 2.65 -26.73
N ARG A 280 4.68 1.84 -27.11
CA ARG A 280 4.51 0.74 -28.07
C ARG A 280 3.50 -0.29 -27.56
N LEU A 281 3.53 -0.62 -26.27
CA LEU A 281 2.58 -1.54 -25.67
C LEU A 281 1.15 -0.97 -25.68
N ARG A 282 0.97 0.33 -25.41
CA ARG A 282 -0.34 0.98 -25.54
C ARG A 282 -0.89 0.90 -26.96
N GLU A 283 -0.04 1.09 -27.97
CA GLU A 283 -0.44 0.95 -29.37
C GLU A 283 -0.91 -0.47 -29.68
N GLU A 284 -0.19 -1.49 -29.21
CA GLU A 284 -0.59 -2.90 -29.38
C GLU A 284 -1.87 -3.25 -28.61
N ALA A 285 -2.04 -2.69 -27.41
CA ALA A 285 -3.24 -2.86 -26.60
C ALA A 285 -4.46 -2.08 -27.13
N GLY A 286 -4.32 -1.32 -28.23
CA GLY A 286 -5.38 -0.45 -28.73
C GLY A 286 -5.78 0.65 -27.75
N GLY A 287 -4.87 1.04 -26.85
CA GLY A 287 -5.09 2.02 -25.79
C GLY A 287 -5.72 1.48 -24.50
N ASP A 288 -6.20 0.23 -24.47
CA ASP A 288 -6.88 -0.37 -23.32
C ASP A 288 -6.03 -1.46 -22.65
N LEU A 289 -5.23 -1.04 -21.68
CA LEU A 289 -4.36 -1.96 -20.93
C LEU A 289 -5.15 -2.90 -20.01
N ALA A 290 -6.33 -2.50 -19.53
CA ALA A 290 -7.17 -3.37 -18.70
C ALA A 290 -7.69 -4.55 -19.52
N ARG A 291 -8.13 -4.28 -20.75
CA ARG A 291 -8.48 -5.34 -21.71
C ARG A 291 -7.28 -6.20 -22.09
N PHE A 292 -6.12 -5.60 -22.35
CA PHE A 292 -4.89 -6.36 -22.65
C PHE A 292 -4.54 -7.35 -21.53
N LEU A 293 -4.66 -6.92 -20.27
CA LEU A 293 -4.47 -7.76 -19.09
C LEU A 293 -5.47 -8.92 -19.05
N ALA A 294 -6.75 -8.64 -19.29
CA ALA A 294 -7.80 -9.66 -19.31
C ALA A 294 -7.56 -10.70 -20.42
N ASP A 295 -7.26 -10.25 -21.64
CA ASP A 295 -6.99 -11.10 -22.80
C ASP A 295 -5.72 -11.96 -22.60
N ALA A 296 -4.76 -11.47 -21.81
CA ALA A 296 -3.56 -12.23 -21.46
C ALA A 296 -3.80 -13.28 -20.36
N GLY A 297 -4.92 -13.24 -19.65
CA GLY A 297 -5.21 -14.13 -18.52
C GLY A 297 -4.71 -13.61 -17.16
N GLY A 298 -4.48 -12.30 -17.03
CA GLY A 298 -4.11 -11.63 -15.78
C GLY A 298 -2.72 -10.97 -15.81
N PHE A 299 -2.36 -10.33 -14.69
CA PHE A 299 -1.17 -9.47 -14.57
C PHE A 299 0.14 -10.19 -14.94
N GLU A 300 0.42 -11.34 -14.33
CA GLU A 300 1.68 -12.07 -14.57
C GLU A 300 1.76 -12.58 -16.01
N ALA A 301 0.66 -13.07 -16.58
CA ALA A 301 0.63 -13.54 -17.96
C ALA A 301 0.81 -12.38 -18.96
N ALA A 302 0.26 -11.20 -18.64
CA ALA A 302 0.49 -9.99 -19.40
C ALA A 302 1.96 -9.53 -19.35
N GLN A 303 2.67 -9.72 -18.24
CA GLN A 303 4.11 -9.44 -18.16
C GLN A 303 4.89 -10.31 -19.14
N VAL A 304 4.60 -11.62 -19.20
CA VAL A 304 5.24 -12.54 -20.15
C VAL A 304 4.92 -12.13 -21.59
N ARG A 305 3.66 -11.79 -21.88
CA ARG A 305 3.23 -11.36 -23.21
C ARG A 305 3.92 -10.06 -23.63
N ALA A 306 3.94 -9.05 -22.77
CA ALA A 306 4.59 -7.77 -23.04
C ALA A 306 6.10 -7.89 -23.23
N ALA A 307 6.78 -8.76 -22.47
CA ALA A 307 8.20 -9.01 -22.66
C ALA A 307 8.51 -9.54 -24.06
N ARG A 308 7.72 -10.50 -24.57
CA ARG A 308 7.88 -11.04 -25.94
C ARG A 308 7.62 -9.99 -27.03
N VAL A 309 6.69 -9.08 -26.77
CA VAL A 309 6.33 -7.99 -27.70
C VAL A 309 7.44 -6.94 -27.76
N LEU A 310 7.90 -6.49 -26.59
CA LEU A 310 8.77 -5.34 -26.47
C LEU A 310 10.24 -5.69 -26.67
N ASP A 311 10.62 -6.93 -26.38
CA ASP A 311 11.96 -7.48 -26.59
C ASP A 311 11.90 -8.83 -27.33
N PRO A 312 11.62 -8.83 -28.65
CA PRO A 312 11.59 -10.03 -29.47
C PRO A 312 13.02 -10.47 -29.78
N THR A 313 13.67 -11.11 -28.79
CA THR A 313 14.95 -11.82 -28.97
C THR A 313 14.74 -13.26 -29.36
#